data_AF-T0TKZ8-F1
#
_entry.id   AF-T0TKZ8-F1
#
_cell.length_a   1.000
_cell.length_b   1.000
_cell.length_c   1.000
_cell.angle_alpha   90.00
_cell.angle_beta   90.00
_cell.angle_gamma   90.00
#
_symmetry.space_group_name_H-M   'P 1'
#
loop_
_entity.id
_entity.type
_entity.pdbx_description
1 polymer ?
#
loop_
_entity_poly.entity_id
_entity_poly.type
_entity_poly.pdbx_seq_one_letter_code
_entity_poly.pdbx_strand_id
1 'polypeptide(L)' 'MIERVFSFLTNLGAERCKSRSPQGFQLKLEMILLAYSLLLKSAKSLEPETLRYSIGYQVMAK' A
#
# COMPACT_ATOMS: atom_id res chain seq x y z
N MET A 1 -11.77 3.03 6.55
CA MET A 1 -10.49 3.27 5.83
C MET A 1 -9.36 2.48 6.48
N ILE A 2 -9.12 2.67 7.78
CA ILE A 2 -8.08 1.96 8.56
C ILE A 2 -8.17 0.43 8.49
N GLU A 3 -9.37 -0.17 8.56
CA GLU A 3 -9.53 -1.63 8.46
C GLU A 3 -9.05 -2.20 7.13
N ARG A 4 -9.22 -1.46 6.03
CA ARG A 4 -8.74 -1.88 4.70
C ARG A 4 -7.22 -1.85 4.63
N VAL A 5 -6.57 -0.92 5.34
CA VAL A 5 -5.12 -0.86 5.46
C VAL A 5 -4.62 -2.08 6.24
N PHE A 6 -5.25 -2.42 7.35
CA PHE A 6 -4.87 -3.62 8.12
C PHE A 6 -5.09 -4.90 7.33
N SER A 7 -6.24 -5.10 6.67
CA SER A 7 -6.45 -6.28 5.82
C SER A 7 -5.44 -6.39 4.68
N PHE A 8 -5.07 -5.26 4.06
CA PHE A 8 -4.05 -5.25 3.01
C PHE A 8 -2.68 -5.68 3.55
N LEU A 9 -2.26 -5.13 4.69
CA LEU A 9 -1.00 -5.51 5.34
C LEU A 9 -1.00 -7.00 5.75
N THR A 10 -2.11 -7.50 6.29
CA THR A 10 -2.26 -8.93 6.61
C THR A 10 -2.14 -9.81 5.36
N ASN A 11 -2.78 -9.43 4.25
CA ASN A 11 -2.69 -10.15 2.97
C ASN A 11 -1.27 -10.12 2.36
N LEU A 12 -0.51 -9.06 2.61
CA LEU A 12 0.91 -8.94 2.27
C LEU A 12 1.83 -9.79 3.17
N GLY A 13 1.27 -10.49 4.16
CA GLY A 13 2.03 -11.34 5.07
C GLY A 13 2.68 -10.57 6.21
N ALA A 14 2.16 -9.39 6.59
CA ALA A 14 2.63 -8.67 7.78
C ALA A 14 2.49 -9.53 9.05
N GLU A 15 1.47 -10.39 9.14
CA GLU A 15 1.32 -11.35 10.26
C GLU A 15 2.46 -12.38 10.32
N ARG A 16 3.05 -12.71 9.16
CA ARG A 16 4.21 -13.60 9.06
C ARG A 16 5.53 -12.88 9.40
N CYS A 17 5.50 -11.57 9.60
CA CYS A 17 6.67 -10.82 10.07
C CYS A 17 6.91 -11.06 11.55
N LYS A 18 7.53 -12.19 11.87
CA LYS A 18 8.11 -12.46 13.19
C LYS A 18 9.42 -11.69 13.35
N SER A 19 9.34 -10.36 13.44
CA SER A 19 10.49 -9.57 13.90
C SER A 19 10.52 -9.60 15.42
N ARG A 20 11.68 -9.95 16.00
CA ARG A 20 11.86 -9.91 17.46
C ARG A 20 12.11 -8.48 17.98
N SER A 21 12.37 -7.51 17.09
CA SER A 21 12.52 -6.10 17.44
C SER A 21 11.42 -5.24 16.80
N PRO A 22 10.88 -4.24 17.52
CA PRO A 22 9.95 -3.26 16.95
C PRO A 22 10.52 -2.54 15.72
N GLN A 23 11.83 -2.26 15.72
CA GLN A 23 12.53 -1.59 14.62
C GLN A 23 12.56 -2.46 13.35
N GLY A 24 12.80 -3.77 13.51
CA GLY A 24 12.77 -4.70 12.38
C GLY A 24 11.36 -4.85 11.78
N PHE A 25 10.32 -4.72 12.59
CA PHE A 25 8.93 -4.70 12.11
C PHE A 25 8.61 -3.39 11.36
N GLN A 26 9.00 -2.24 11.93
CA GLN A 26 8.83 -0.94 11.31
C GLN A 26 9.51 -0.85 9.94
N LEU A 27 10.78 -1.24 9.84
CA LEU A 27 11.51 -1.25 8.56
C LEU A 27 10.83 -2.12 7.52
N LYS A 28 10.25 -3.25 7.93
CA LYS A 28 9.55 -4.16 7.01
C LYS A 28 8.24 -3.57 6.50
N LEU A 29 7.49 -2.87 7.37
CA LEU A 29 6.33 -2.10 6.96
C LEU A 29 6.69 -0.95 6.03
N GLU A 30 7.76 -0.21 6.34
CA GLU A 30 8.26 0.87 5.47
C GLU A 30 8.65 0.34 4.09
N MET A 31 9.33 -0.81 4.01
CA MET A 31 9.66 -1.45 2.73
C MET A 31 8.41 -1.89 1.95
N ILE A 32 7.41 -2.45 2.62
CA ILE A 32 6.14 -2.86 1.98
C ILE A 32 5.40 -1.64 1.41
N LEU A 33 5.29 -0.56 2.20
CA LEU A 33 4.63 0.68 1.77
C LEU A 33 5.39 1.34 0.61
N LEU A 34 6.73 1.31 0.64
CA LEU A 34 7.56 1.82 -0.44
C LEU A 34 7.35 1.02 -1.73
N ALA A 35 7.40 -0.32 -1.66
CA ALA A 35 7.16 -1.19 -2.81
C ALA A 35 5.76 -0.98 -3.40
N TYR A 36 4.73 -0.89 -2.55
CA TYR A 36 3.37 -0.60 -2.99
C TYR A 36 3.27 0.76 -3.70
N SER A 37 3.93 1.79 -3.17
CA SER A 37 3.94 3.13 -3.77
C SER A 37 4.60 3.15 -5.15
N LEU A 38 5.69 2.39 -5.32
CA LEU A 38 6.35 2.23 -6.63
C LEU A 38 5.46 1.50 -7.62
N LEU A 39 4.83 0.40 -7.21
CA LEU A 39 3.88 -0.35 -8.04
C LEU A 39 2.70 0.52 -8.44
N LEU A 40 2.15 1.31 -7.52
CA LEU A 40 1.06 2.23 -7.76
C LEU A 40 1.44 3.31 -8.77
N LYS A 41 2.64 3.89 -8.64
CA LYS A 41 3.18 4.87 -9.59
C LYS A 41 3.32 4.27 -10.99
N SER A 42 3.88 3.06 -11.10
CA SER A 42 4.03 2.36 -12.37
C SER A 42 2.69 2.01 -13.01
N ALA A 43 1.73 1.50 -12.23
CA ALA A 43 0.39 1.18 -12.72
C ALA A 43 -0.35 2.44 -13.23
N LYS A 44 -0.23 3.58 -12.53
CA LYS A 44 -0.78 4.86 -12.99
C LYS A 44 -0.17 5.35 -14.30
N SER A 45 1.13 5.11 -14.50
CA SER A 45 1.82 5.49 -15.73
C SER A 45 1.42 4.63 -16.93
N LEU A 46 1.08 3.36 -16.69
CA LEU A 46 0.67 2.43 -17.74
C LEU A 46 -0.80 2.63 -18.12
N GLU A 47 -1.68 2.73 -17.12
CA GLU A 47 -3.11 2.91 -17.30
C GLU A 47 -3.66 3.88 -16.24
N PRO A 48 -3.85 5.16 -16.59
CA PRO A 48 -4.18 6.22 -15.62
C PRO A 48 -5.47 5.97 -14.83
N GLU A 49 -6.43 5.28 -15.44
CA GLU A 49 -7.75 4.99 -14.86
C GLU A 49 -7.76 3.77 -13.93
N THR A 50 -6.73 2.93 -13.94
CA THR A 50 -6.69 1.66 -13.19
C THR A 50 -6.72 1.87 -11.67
N LEU A 51 -6.35 3.07 -11.20
CA LEU A 51 -6.26 3.39 -9.77
C LEU A 51 -7.29 4.41 -9.29
N ARG A 52 -8.29 4.72 -10.12
CA ARG A 52 -9.35 5.72 -9.84
C ARG A 52 -10.03 5.49 -8.48
N TYR A 53 -10.24 4.24 -8.07
CA TYR A 53 -10.86 3.90 -6.79
C TYR A 53 -9.87 3.72 -5.63
N SER A 54 -8.58 3.59 -5.92
CA SER A 54 -7.53 3.26 -4.93
C SER A 54 -6.82 4.49 -4.38
N ILE A 55 -6.71 5.57 -5.16
CA ILE A 55 -6.07 6.83 -4.74
C ILE A 55 -7.07 7.79 -4.05
N GLY A 56 -8.33 7.38 -3.93
CA GLY A 56 -9.41 8.29 -3.56
C GLY A 56 -9.75 9.15 -4.76
N TYR A 57 -10.81 8.76 -5.47
CA TYR A 57 -11.35 9.53 -6.59
C TYR A 57 -11.76 10.92 -6.09
N GLN A 58 -10.86 11.90 -6.17
CA GLN A 58 -11.27 13.29 -6.25
C GLN A 58 -11.80 13.42 -7.67
N VAL A 59 -13.13 13.46 -7.80
CA VAL A 59 -13.81 13.97 -8.99
C VAL A 59 -13.07 15.25 -9.36
N MET A 60 -12.22 15.22 -10.38
CA MET A 60 -11.79 16.46 -11.01
C MET A 60 -13.09 17.06 -11.54
N ALA A 61 -13.62 18.02 -10.79
CA ALA A 61 -14.71 18.84 -11.25
C ALA A 61 -14.29 19.42 -12.60
N LYS A 62 -15.17 19.17 -13.56
CA LYS A 62 -15.04 19.40 -14.99
C LYS A 62 -14.61 20.82 -15.35
#